data_AF-A0A4Q2YVQ5-F1
#
_entry.id   AF-A0A4Q2YVQ5-F1
#
_cell.length_a   1.000
_cell.length_b   1.000
_cell.length_c   1.000
_cell.angle_alpha   90.00
_cell.angle_beta   90.00
_cell.angle_gamma   90.00
#
_symmetry.space_group_name_H-M   'P 1'
#
loop_
_entity.id
_entity.type
_entity.pdbx_description
1 polymer ?
#
loop_
_entity_poly.entity_id
_entity_poly.type
_entity_poly.pdbx_seq_one_letter_code
_entity_poly.pdbx_strand_id
1 'polypeptide(L)'
;FVGWYNGHPDFADLNPPLDAPGVVVIGNGNVALDVARILAKTPDEFAGSDIVAHARDALAQSAVRHIQILGRRGPHQIAMTPKELGELGHLERASPRVDPADLPPAGDDALLEPGMRKSVTHLRSFTANPVAKPVTIDFDFFAMPIALEGDGRVQRVIVERTTLDADLRSHGTGETYALDAGLVVSCIGYQTPPIPGVPYEHGRGRFASDDGRILPGLYAVGWARRGPSGTIGTNKPDGARIGEMVLEDIGRGEGKAGRPGLDALLASRGIIPVTFRDWRRIEEAEVAAALDGRPREKFTSIEAMLAALGR
;
A
#
# COMPACT_ATOMS: atom_id res chain seq x y z
N PHE A 1 5.26 -3.86 6.23
CA PHE A 1 4.91 -5.08 5.49
C PHE A 1 5.18 -4.96 3.99
N VAL A 2 4.56 -4.00 3.27
CA VAL A 2 4.79 -3.84 1.82
C VAL A 2 6.25 -3.58 1.43
N GLY A 3 6.93 -2.69 2.14
CA GLY A 3 8.37 -2.45 1.93
C GLY A 3 9.21 -3.71 2.14
N TRP A 4 8.86 -4.54 3.13
CA TRP A 4 9.58 -5.77 3.46
C TRP A 4 9.57 -6.79 2.32
N TYR A 5 8.39 -7.13 1.77
CA TYR A 5 8.33 -8.11 0.67
C TYR A 5 8.81 -7.53 -0.67
N ASN A 6 8.86 -6.21 -0.81
CA ASN A 6 9.39 -5.55 -2.01
C ASN A 6 10.89 -5.23 -1.95
N GLY A 7 11.57 -5.52 -0.84
CA GLY A 7 13.01 -5.30 -0.70
C GLY A 7 13.42 -3.85 -0.42
N HIS A 8 12.52 -3.03 0.14
CA HIS A 8 12.88 -1.67 0.52
C HIS A 8 13.90 -1.70 1.69
N PRO A 9 15.06 -1.03 1.58
CA PRO A 9 16.14 -1.15 2.58
C PRO A 9 15.70 -0.88 4.01
N ASP A 10 14.95 0.20 4.25
CA ASP A 10 14.45 0.55 5.60
C ASP A 10 13.52 -0.52 6.24
N PHE A 11 13.05 -1.50 5.46
CA PHE A 11 12.09 -2.51 5.91
C PHE A 11 12.55 -3.95 5.66
N ALA A 12 13.78 -4.16 5.15
CA ALA A 12 14.29 -5.49 4.83
C ALA A 12 14.30 -6.41 6.07
N ASP A 13 14.67 -5.85 7.22
CA ASP A 13 14.78 -6.57 8.50
C ASP A 13 13.49 -6.57 9.33
N LEU A 14 12.35 -6.16 8.76
CA LEU A 14 11.08 -6.07 9.49
C LEU A 14 10.66 -7.41 10.13
N ASN A 15 11.00 -8.54 9.49
CA ASN A 15 10.76 -9.90 9.98
C ASN A 15 9.39 -10.10 10.68
N PRO A 16 8.28 -9.84 9.96
CA PRO A 16 6.94 -9.91 10.55
C PRO A 16 6.68 -11.33 11.10
N PRO A 17 6.07 -11.47 12.29
CA PRO A 17 5.73 -12.78 12.83
C PRO A 17 4.63 -13.42 11.98
N LEU A 18 4.94 -14.56 11.36
CA LEU A 18 4.03 -15.36 10.54
C LEU A 18 3.73 -16.73 11.18
N ASP A 19 3.95 -16.85 12.49
CA ASP A 19 3.81 -18.07 13.29
C ASP A 19 2.40 -18.27 13.88
N ALA A 20 1.53 -17.27 13.77
CA ALA A 20 0.14 -17.33 14.22
C ALA A 20 -0.85 -17.60 13.06
N PRO A 21 -1.97 -18.29 13.32
CA PRO A 21 -2.98 -18.56 12.30
C PRO A 21 -3.80 -17.32 11.92
N GLY A 22 -4.02 -16.38 12.85
CA GLY A 22 -4.84 -15.20 12.64
C GLY A 22 -4.04 -13.94 12.30
N VAL A 23 -4.50 -13.21 11.29
CA VAL A 23 -3.98 -11.88 10.89
C VAL A 23 -5.15 -10.91 10.74
N VAL A 24 -4.97 -9.68 11.22
CA VAL A 24 -5.92 -8.58 11.01
C VAL A 24 -5.29 -7.53 10.10
N VAL A 25 -5.99 -7.18 9.01
CA VAL A 25 -5.63 -6.11 8.08
C VAL A 25 -6.66 -5.00 8.22
N ILE A 26 -6.24 -3.76 8.52
CA ILE A 26 -7.16 -2.66 8.82
C ILE A 26 -7.25 -1.74 7.60
N GLY A 27 -8.44 -1.63 7.00
CA GLY A 27 -8.76 -0.74 5.90
C GLY A 27 -9.22 -1.46 4.64
N ASN A 28 -10.12 -0.84 3.87
CA ASN A 28 -10.64 -1.40 2.61
C ASN A 28 -10.08 -0.68 1.37
N GLY A 29 -8.76 -0.64 1.23
CA GLY A 29 -8.08 -0.15 0.02
C GLY A 29 -7.28 -1.23 -0.69
N ASN A 30 -6.76 -0.96 -1.88
CA ASN A 30 -5.95 -1.92 -2.64
C ASN A 30 -4.72 -2.43 -1.87
N VAL A 31 -4.11 -1.59 -1.02
CA VAL A 31 -2.97 -2.01 -0.18
C VAL A 31 -3.38 -3.13 0.78
N ALA A 32 -4.60 -3.09 1.33
CA ALA A 32 -5.10 -4.17 2.18
C ALA A 32 -5.29 -5.48 1.39
N LEU A 33 -5.76 -5.38 0.14
CA LEU A 33 -5.84 -6.53 -0.76
C LEU A 33 -4.46 -7.09 -1.09
N ASP A 34 -3.46 -6.24 -1.34
CA ASP A 34 -2.09 -6.68 -1.59
C ASP A 34 -1.51 -7.42 -0.38
N VAL A 35 -1.67 -6.87 0.83
CA VAL A 35 -1.23 -7.54 2.06
C VAL A 35 -1.92 -8.90 2.22
N ALA A 36 -3.24 -8.95 2.10
CA ALA A 36 -4.01 -10.19 2.22
C ALA A 36 -3.59 -11.22 1.14
N ARG A 37 -3.43 -10.78 -0.10
CA ARG A 37 -3.03 -11.62 -1.24
C ARG A 37 -1.63 -12.18 -1.05
N ILE A 38 -0.65 -11.38 -0.63
CA ILE A 38 0.72 -11.84 -0.37
C ILE A 38 0.76 -12.85 0.78
N LEU A 39 0.00 -12.63 1.86
CA LEU A 39 -0.09 -13.58 2.98
C LEU A 39 -0.78 -14.90 2.60
N ALA A 40 -1.68 -14.85 1.62
CA ALA A 40 -2.54 -15.95 1.24
C ALA A 40 -1.96 -16.86 0.13
N LYS A 41 -0.98 -16.39 -0.63
CA LYS A 41 -0.42 -17.11 -1.79
C LYS A 41 0.36 -18.38 -1.41
N THR A 42 0.35 -19.37 -2.31
CA THR A 42 1.30 -20.49 -2.29
C THR A 42 2.69 -20.04 -2.79
N PRO A 43 3.76 -20.81 -2.50
CA PRO A 43 5.07 -20.56 -3.11
C PRO A 43 5.03 -20.50 -4.64
N ASP A 44 4.23 -21.36 -5.29
CA ASP A 44 4.14 -21.45 -6.75
C ASP A 44 3.44 -20.21 -7.36
N GLU A 45 2.49 -19.60 -6.64
CA GLU A 45 1.83 -18.35 -7.05
C GLU A 45 2.76 -17.12 -7.04
N PHE A 46 4.01 -17.28 -6.57
CA PHE A 46 5.08 -16.28 -6.67
C PHE A 46 6.02 -16.50 -7.87
N ALA A 47 5.85 -17.58 -8.63
CA ALA A 47 6.63 -17.80 -9.85
C ALA A 47 6.51 -16.59 -10.80
N GLY A 48 7.63 -16.16 -11.40
CA GLY A 48 7.65 -14.97 -12.25
C GLY A 48 7.70 -13.63 -11.51
N SER A 49 7.63 -13.60 -10.17
CA SER A 49 7.67 -12.35 -9.40
C SER A 49 9.08 -12.00 -8.88
N ASP A 50 9.24 -10.72 -8.56
CA ASP A 50 10.46 -10.12 -7.99
C ASP A 50 10.41 -10.01 -6.45
N ILE A 51 9.56 -10.81 -5.78
CA ILE A 51 9.46 -10.83 -4.31
C ILE A 51 10.79 -11.27 -3.69
N VAL A 52 11.39 -10.48 -2.81
CA VAL A 52 12.72 -10.79 -2.27
C VAL A 52 12.79 -12.12 -1.52
N ALA A 53 13.93 -12.81 -1.63
CA ALA A 53 14.10 -14.18 -1.14
C ALA A 53 13.70 -14.35 0.33
N HIS A 54 14.12 -13.43 1.22
CA HIS A 54 13.81 -13.52 2.65
C HIS A 54 12.29 -13.49 2.93
N ALA A 55 11.54 -12.71 2.15
CA ALA A 55 10.09 -12.60 2.32
C ALA A 55 9.37 -13.83 1.77
N ARG A 56 9.80 -14.32 0.60
CA ARG A 56 9.29 -15.56 0.01
C ARG A 56 9.48 -16.74 0.94
N ASP A 57 10.69 -16.90 1.49
CA ASP A 57 11.06 -18.04 2.33
C ASP A 57 10.30 -18.01 3.66
N ALA A 58 10.10 -16.82 4.25
CA ALA A 58 9.25 -16.64 5.43
C ALA A 58 7.77 -16.96 5.14
N LEU A 59 7.23 -16.51 4.00
CA LEU A 59 5.85 -16.78 3.59
C LEU A 59 5.60 -18.27 3.32
N ALA A 60 6.59 -18.98 2.78
CA ALA A 60 6.50 -20.44 2.56
C ALA A 60 6.31 -21.23 3.87
N GLN A 61 6.80 -20.70 5.00
CA GLN A 61 6.68 -21.30 6.33
C GLN A 61 5.51 -20.74 7.15
N SER A 62 4.68 -19.87 6.56
CA SER A 62 3.61 -19.15 7.25
C SER A 62 2.53 -20.07 7.83
N ALA A 63 2.23 -19.87 9.12
CA ALA A 63 1.14 -20.50 9.84
C ALA A 63 -0.22 -19.84 9.56
N VAL A 64 -0.27 -18.73 8.82
CA VAL A 64 -1.50 -17.96 8.57
C VAL A 64 -2.58 -18.83 7.91
N ARG A 65 -3.78 -18.80 8.49
CA ARG A 65 -5.00 -19.49 8.03
C ARG A 65 -6.21 -18.57 7.96
N HIS A 66 -6.26 -17.50 8.74
CA HIS A 66 -7.39 -16.58 8.80
C HIS A 66 -6.89 -15.14 8.66
N ILE A 67 -7.39 -14.45 7.63
CA ILE A 67 -7.06 -13.05 7.35
C ILE A 67 -8.37 -12.25 7.45
N GLN A 68 -8.50 -11.43 8.49
CA GLN A 68 -9.64 -10.54 8.68
C GLN A 68 -9.31 -9.16 8.10
N ILE A 69 -10.06 -8.71 7.10
CA ILE A 69 -9.96 -7.34 6.57
C ILE A 69 -11.05 -6.49 7.24
N LEU A 70 -10.66 -5.64 8.18
CA LEU A 70 -11.58 -4.78 8.92
C LEU A 70 -11.87 -3.49 8.16
N GLY A 71 -13.16 -3.22 7.97
CA GLY A 71 -13.67 -2.00 7.37
C GLY A 71 -14.61 -1.24 8.27
N ARG A 72 -14.23 -0.04 8.72
CA ARG A 72 -15.12 0.80 9.56
C ARG A 72 -16.39 1.29 8.85
N ARG A 73 -16.55 1.04 7.55
CA ARG A 73 -17.72 1.41 6.73
C ARG A 73 -18.18 0.20 5.92
N GLY A 74 -19.24 0.35 5.15
CA GLY A 74 -19.83 -0.73 4.37
C GLY A 74 -19.16 -0.99 3.00
N PRO A 75 -19.64 -2.03 2.29
CA PRO A 75 -19.17 -2.42 0.95
C PRO A 75 -19.22 -1.31 -0.10
N HIS A 76 -20.17 -0.37 0.01
CA HIS A 76 -20.30 0.75 -0.93
C HIS A 76 -19.27 1.87 -0.72
N GLN A 77 -18.51 1.84 0.39
CA GLN A 77 -17.52 2.86 0.74
C GLN A 77 -16.06 2.38 0.65
N ILE A 78 -15.82 1.22 0.02
CA ILE A 78 -14.47 0.71 -0.22
C ILE A 78 -13.68 1.63 -1.15
N ALA A 79 -12.36 1.56 -1.06
CA ALA A 79 -11.42 2.19 -2.01
C ALA A 79 -10.73 1.13 -2.89
N MET A 80 -11.31 -0.07 -2.96
CA MET A 80 -10.79 -1.21 -3.71
C MET A 80 -11.28 -1.19 -5.16
N THR A 81 -10.37 -1.46 -6.09
CA THR A 81 -10.69 -1.48 -7.51
C THR A 81 -11.04 -2.90 -8.01
N PRO A 82 -11.83 -3.03 -9.09
CA PRO A 82 -12.39 -4.32 -9.50
C PRO A 82 -11.34 -5.37 -9.83
N LYS A 83 -10.24 -4.98 -10.48
CA LYS A 83 -9.18 -5.90 -10.88
C LYS A 83 -8.57 -6.58 -9.65
N GLU A 84 -8.18 -5.77 -8.67
CA GLU A 84 -7.50 -6.19 -7.46
C GLU A 84 -8.41 -7.05 -6.57
N LEU A 85 -9.71 -6.71 -6.49
CA LEU A 85 -10.69 -7.57 -5.81
C LEU A 85 -10.89 -8.90 -6.53
N GLY A 86 -11.05 -8.87 -7.86
CA GLY A 86 -11.25 -10.06 -8.67
C GLY A 86 -10.11 -11.06 -8.56
N GLU A 87 -8.87 -10.60 -8.42
CA GLU A 87 -7.69 -11.45 -8.23
C GLU A 87 -7.80 -12.36 -6.99
N LEU A 88 -8.49 -11.95 -5.92
CA LEU A 88 -8.67 -12.80 -4.73
C LEU A 88 -9.46 -14.07 -5.02
N GLY A 89 -10.39 -14.03 -5.98
CA GLY A 89 -11.18 -15.20 -6.38
C GLY A 89 -10.35 -16.31 -7.06
N HIS A 90 -9.15 -15.97 -7.52
CA HIS A 90 -8.26 -16.88 -8.25
C HIS A 90 -7.14 -17.47 -7.39
N LEU A 91 -7.04 -17.10 -6.11
CA LEU A 91 -6.01 -17.61 -5.20
C LEU A 91 -6.12 -19.13 -5.03
N GLU A 92 -5.01 -19.85 -5.11
CA GLU A 92 -5.03 -21.32 -5.11
C GLU A 92 -5.52 -21.88 -3.76
N ARG A 93 -4.89 -21.43 -2.66
CA ARG A 93 -5.12 -21.94 -1.30
C ARG A 93 -6.03 -21.08 -0.43
N ALA A 94 -6.53 -19.96 -0.95
CA ALA A 94 -7.30 -18.99 -0.17
C ALA A 94 -8.66 -18.67 -0.78
N SER A 95 -9.60 -18.35 0.11
CA SER A 95 -10.96 -18.06 -0.28
C SER A 95 -11.47 -16.76 0.35
N PRO A 96 -11.84 -15.76 -0.47
CA PRO A 96 -12.49 -14.56 0.04
C PRO A 96 -13.93 -14.85 0.47
N ARG A 97 -14.37 -14.22 1.57
CA ARG A 97 -15.72 -14.38 2.14
C ARG A 97 -16.26 -13.03 2.60
N VAL A 98 -17.55 -12.83 2.39
CA VAL A 98 -18.31 -11.65 2.84
C VAL A 98 -19.58 -12.15 3.51
N ASP A 99 -19.94 -11.61 4.66
CA ASP A 99 -21.23 -11.89 5.28
C ASP A 99 -22.35 -11.29 4.41
N PRO A 100 -23.36 -12.08 3.95
CA PRO A 100 -24.52 -11.53 3.25
C PRO A 100 -25.21 -10.38 3.99
N ALA A 101 -25.17 -10.36 5.33
CA ALA A 101 -25.79 -9.32 6.15
C ALA A 101 -25.08 -7.95 6.02
N ASP A 102 -23.80 -7.93 5.65
CA ASP A 102 -23.04 -6.69 5.44
C ASP A 102 -23.36 -6.01 4.10
N LEU A 103 -23.98 -6.74 3.17
CA LEU A 103 -24.24 -6.25 1.83
C LEU A 103 -25.57 -5.48 1.77
N PRO A 104 -25.58 -4.25 1.20
CA PRO A 104 -26.82 -3.54 0.93
C PRO A 104 -27.76 -4.33 0.00
N PRO A 105 -29.06 -4.01 -0.04
CA PRO A 105 -29.97 -4.53 -1.05
C PRO A 105 -29.39 -4.42 -2.47
N ALA A 106 -29.55 -5.46 -3.29
CA ALA A 106 -28.94 -5.53 -4.62
C ALA A 106 -29.37 -4.39 -5.56
N GLY A 107 -30.58 -3.84 -5.36
CA GLY A 107 -31.08 -2.69 -6.13
C GLY A 107 -30.26 -1.42 -5.93
N ASP A 108 -29.63 -1.26 -4.76
CA ASP A 108 -28.91 -0.03 -4.40
C ASP A 108 -27.60 0.10 -5.20
N ASP A 109 -27.06 -1.01 -5.71
CA ASP A 109 -25.84 -1.03 -6.53
C ASP A 109 -26.01 -0.29 -7.87
N ALA A 110 -27.26 -0.11 -8.32
CA ALA A 110 -27.57 0.61 -9.57
C ALA A 110 -27.15 2.08 -9.51
N LEU A 111 -27.05 2.66 -8.31
CA LEU A 111 -26.63 4.05 -8.09
C LEU A 111 -25.11 4.22 -8.04
N LEU A 112 -24.35 3.12 -7.99
CA LEU A 112 -22.89 3.17 -7.93
C LEU A 112 -22.29 3.47 -9.31
N GLU A 113 -21.17 4.19 -9.29
CA GLU A 113 -20.30 4.35 -10.46
C GLU A 113 -19.87 2.97 -11.03
N PRO A 114 -19.66 2.84 -12.35
CA PRO A 114 -19.43 1.54 -12.98
C PRO A 114 -18.27 0.73 -12.38
N GLY A 115 -17.18 1.41 -11.99
CA GLY A 115 -16.05 0.77 -11.32
C GLY A 115 -16.45 0.22 -9.95
N MET A 116 -17.09 1.04 -9.12
CA MET A 116 -17.54 0.63 -7.79
C MET A 116 -18.57 -0.50 -7.86
N ARG A 117 -19.52 -0.44 -8.80
CA ARG A 117 -20.51 -1.49 -9.03
C ARG A 117 -19.85 -2.84 -9.33
N LYS A 118 -18.79 -2.85 -10.16
CA LYS A 118 -18.01 -4.06 -10.44
C LYS A 118 -17.28 -4.58 -9.19
N SER A 119 -16.70 -3.71 -8.38
CA SER A 119 -16.08 -4.09 -7.10
C SER A 119 -17.10 -4.74 -6.16
N VAL A 120 -18.29 -4.14 -6.00
CA VAL A 120 -19.37 -4.70 -5.17
C VAL A 120 -19.90 -6.02 -5.74
N THR A 121 -19.94 -6.16 -7.07
CA THR A 121 -20.29 -7.45 -7.71
C THR A 121 -19.34 -8.57 -7.30
N HIS A 122 -18.03 -8.29 -7.21
CA HIS A 122 -17.07 -9.27 -6.68
C HIS A 122 -17.34 -9.61 -5.21
N LEU A 123 -17.59 -8.61 -4.35
CA LEU A 123 -17.94 -8.85 -2.94
C LEU A 123 -19.20 -9.72 -2.81
N ARG A 124 -20.23 -9.48 -3.63
CA ARG A 124 -21.43 -10.33 -3.66
C ARG A 124 -21.10 -11.77 -4.08
N SER A 125 -20.21 -11.95 -5.05
CA SER A 125 -19.78 -13.29 -5.47
C SER A 125 -19.06 -14.06 -4.36
N PHE A 126 -18.47 -13.37 -3.39
CA PHE A 126 -17.78 -13.98 -2.24
C PHE A 126 -18.75 -14.45 -1.14
N THR A 127 -20.05 -14.16 -1.26
CA THR A 127 -21.09 -14.74 -0.37
C THR A 127 -21.47 -16.15 -0.77
N ALA A 128 -21.30 -16.51 -2.04
CA ALA A 128 -21.61 -17.82 -2.57
C ALA A 128 -20.52 -18.79 -2.10
N ASN A 129 -20.70 -19.33 -0.88
CA ASN A 129 -19.84 -20.29 -0.17
C ASN A 129 -18.80 -20.96 -1.07
N PRO A 130 -17.61 -20.33 -1.21
CA PRO A 130 -16.58 -20.87 -2.08
C PRO A 130 -16.08 -22.20 -1.54
N VAL A 131 -15.59 -23.06 -2.45
CA VAL A 131 -14.97 -24.35 -2.13
C VAL A 131 -14.04 -24.18 -0.93
N ALA A 132 -14.19 -25.03 0.09
CA ALA A 132 -13.40 -24.93 1.31
C ALA A 132 -11.91 -25.00 0.98
N LYS A 133 -11.19 -23.89 1.22
CA LYS A 133 -9.75 -23.78 1.04
C LYS A 133 -9.05 -23.59 2.40
N PRO A 134 -7.75 -23.94 2.51
CA PRO A 134 -7.02 -23.87 3.79
C PRO A 134 -6.92 -22.48 4.41
N VAL A 135 -7.02 -21.41 3.61
CA VAL A 135 -6.95 -20.01 4.08
C VAL A 135 -8.25 -19.27 3.78
N THR A 136 -8.72 -18.47 4.73
CA THR A 136 -9.87 -17.59 4.56
C THR A 136 -9.44 -16.13 4.56
N ILE A 137 -10.04 -15.34 3.67
CA ILE A 137 -9.91 -13.87 3.65
C ILE A 137 -11.31 -13.31 3.89
N ASP A 138 -11.58 -12.95 5.13
CA ASP A 138 -12.90 -12.50 5.55
C ASP A 138 -12.95 -10.97 5.52
N PHE A 139 -13.90 -10.42 4.77
CA PHE A 139 -14.21 -9.01 4.82
C PHE A 139 -15.21 -8.77 5.95
N ASP A 140 -14.76 -8.09 6.98
CA ASP A 140 -15.58 -7.71 8.13
C ASP A 140 -15.89 -6.22 8.02
N PHE A 141 -17.07 -5.93 7.47
CA PHE A 141 -17.51 -4.55 7.29
C PHE A 141 -18.16 -4.03 8.56
N PHE A 142 -18.32 -2.71 8.61
CA PHE A 142 -18.83 -2.02 9.78
C PHE A 142 -18.08 -2.39 11.07
N ALA A 143 -16.77 -2.58 10.98
CA ALA A 143 -15.91 -3.08 12.03
C ALA A 143 -14.70 -2.16 12.21
N MET A 144 -14.52 -1.61 13.41
CA MET A 144 -13.36 -0.76 13.73
C MET A 144 -12.55 -1.34 14.91
N PRO A 145 -11.22 -1.44 14.79
CA PRO A 145 -10.39 -1.87 15.90
C PRO A 145 -10.32 -0.77 16.96
N ILE A 146 -10.53 -1.13 18.23
CA ILE A 146 -10.51 -0.20 19.37
C ILE A 146 -9.38 -0.49 20.37
N ALA A 147 -8.88 -1.73 20.40
CA ALA A 147 -7.71 -2.09 21.22
C ALA A 147 -6.92 -3.25 20.61
N LEU A 148 -5.62 -3.27 20.89
CA LEU A 148 -4.73 -4.40 20.65
C LEU A 148 -4.31 -4.95 22.01
N GLU A 149 -4.50 -6.24 22.22
CA GLU A 149 -4.20 -6.90 23.48
C GLU A 149 -3.17 -8.01 23.31
N GLY A 150 -2.34 -8.19 24.34
CA GLY A 150 -1.40 -9.29 24.46
C GLY A 150 -0.24 -8.95 25.40
N ASP A 151 0.62 -9.95 25.64
CA ASP A 151 1.80 -9.83 26.50
C ASP A 151 3.07 -9.76 25.65
N GLY A 152 3.67 -8.56 25.56
CA GLY A 152 4.86 -8.28 24.74
C GLY A 152 4.66 -8.34 23.22
N ARG A 153 3.57 -8.94 22.73
CA ARG A 153 3.16 -8.99 21.33
C ARG A 153 1.64 -9.04 21.21
N VAL A 154 1.10 -8.72 20.04
CA VAL A 154 -0.35 -8.82 19.78
C VAL A 154 -0.79 -10.29 19.82
N GLN A 155 -1.92 -10.52 20.49
CA GLN A 155 -2.59 -11.82 20.58
C GLN A 155 -4.08 -11.69 20.21
N ARG A 156 -4.69 -10.53 20.50
CA ARG A 156 -6.09 -10.25 20.15
C ARG A 156 -6.27 -8.81 19.67
N VAL A 157 -7.26 -8.62 18.81
CA VAL A 157 -7.77 -7.32 18.40
C VAL A 157 -9.19 -7.20 18.91
N ILE A 158 -9.47 -6.17 19.71
CA ILE A 158 -10.83 -5.84 20.12
C ILE A 158 -11.42 -4.93 19.06
N VAL A 159 -12.57 -5.33 18.54
CA VAL A 159 -13.28 -4.68 17.45
C VAL A 159 -14.63 -4.22 17.95
N GLU A 160 -15.02 -3.00 17.59
CA GLU A 160 -16.34 -2.46 17.82
C GLU A 160 -17.12 -2.42 16.51
N ARG A 161 -18.39 -2.84 16.56
CA ARG A 161 -19.32 -2.67 15.45
C ARG A 161 -19.60 -1.18 15.24
N THR A 162 -19.85 -0.81 14.00
CA THR A 162 -20.09 0.57 13.60
C THR A 162 -21.38 0.70 12.80
N THR A 163 -21.94 1.89 12.78
CA THR A 163 -23.03 2.27 11.88
C THR A 163 -22.67 3.55 11.14
N LEU A 164 -23.34 3.82 10.02
CA LEU A 164 -23.15 5.05 9.26
C LEU A 164 -24.21 6.09 9.63
N ASP A 165 -23.79 7.34 9.79
CA ASP A 165 -24.71 8.47 9.85
C ASP A 165 -25.18 8.89 8.44
N ALA A 166 -26.01 9.95 8.39
CA ALA A 166 -26.53 10.50 7.13
C ALA A 166 -25.42 11.02 6.18
N ASP A 167 -24.24 11.35 6.71
CA ASP A 167 -23.07 11.81 5.94
C ASP A 167 -22.10 10.65 5.61
N LEU A 168 -22.52 9.40 5.83
CA LEU A 168 -21.72 8.18 5.64
C LEU A 168 -20.45 8.14 6.50
N ARG A 169 -20.44 8.82 7.65
CA ARG A 169 -19.39 8.69 8.67
C ARG A 169 -19.72 7.54 9.60
N SER A 170 -18.69 6.79 9.96
CA SER A 170 -18.80 5.65 10.87
C SER A 170 -18.79 6.09 12.33
N HIS A 171 -19.71 5.56 13.14
CA HIS A 171 -19.77 5.73 14.58
C HIS A 171 -19.88 4.37 15.27
N GLY A 172 -19.27 4.23 16.45
CA GLY A 172 -19.33 3.00 17.24
C GLY A 172 -20.72 2.74 17.83
N THR A 173 -21.11 1.47 17.91
CA THR A 173 -22.40 1.06 18.50
C THR A 173 -22.29 0.69 19.98
N GLY A 174 -21.08 0.58 20.52
CA GLY A 174 -20.79 0.00 21.82
C GLY A 174 -20.76 -1.54 21.85
N GLU A 175 -21.16 -2.22 20.77
CA GLU A 175 -21.06 -3.68 20.66
C GLU A 175 -19.64 -4.08 20.25
N THR A 176 -19.01 -4.96 21.04
CA THR A 176 -17.61 -5.36 20.83
C THR A 176 -17.45 -6.87 20.74
N TYR A 177 -16.42 -7.29 20.02
CA TYR A 177 -15.98 -8.68 19.91
C TYR A 177 -14.46 -8.74 19.77
N ALA A 178 -13.88 -9.91 20.03
CA ALA A 178 -12.45 -10.14 19.95
C ALA A 178 -12.10 -11.04 18.75
N LEU A 179 -10.99 -10.72 18.09
CA LEU A 179 -10.37 -11.53 17.05
C LEU A 179 -8.99 -11.98 17.51
N ASP A 180 -8.74 -13.29 17.51
CA ASP A 180 -7.39 -13.82 17.78
C ASP A 180 -6.48 -13.51 16.58
N ALA A 181 -5.37 -12.81 16.83
CA ALA A 181 -4.42 -12.44 15.79
C ALA A 181 -3.00 -12.25 16.34
N GLY A 182 -2.02 -12.86 15.67
CA GLY A 182 -0.60 -12.66 15.98
C GLY A 182 0.08 -11.59 15.12
N LEU A 183 -0.61 -11.08 14.10
CA LEU A 183 -0.15 -9.99 13.24
C LEU A 183 -1.29 -9.02 12.96
N VAL A 184 -1.01 -7.73 13.05
CA VAL A 184 -1.91 -6.65 12.65
C VAL A 184 -1.20 -5.74 11.66
N VAL A 185 -1.81 -5.51 10.50
CA VAL A 185 -1.28 -4.62 9.45
C VAL A 185 -2.25 -3.48 9.21
N SER A 186 -1.82 -2.26 9.52
CA SER A 186 -2.60 -1.06 9.23
C SER A 186 -2.43 -0.64 7.76
N CYS A 187 -3.55 -0.52 7.04
CA CYS A 187 -3.64 -0.13 5.63
C CYS A 187 -4.59 1.07 5.45
N ILE A 188 -4.56 2.02 6.39
CA ILE A 188 -5.49 3.17 6.47
C ILE A 188 -4.99 4.43 5.75
N GLY A 189 -3.93 4.32 4.95
CA GLY A 189 -3.36 5.40 4.16
C GLY A 189 -1.91 5.75 4.56
N TYR A 190 -1.29 6.59 3.74
CA TYR A 190 0.08 7.09 3.94
C TYR A 190 0.09 8.59 4.23
N GLN A 191 1.23 9.13 4.66
CA GLN A 191 1.45 10.56 4.72
C GLN A 191 2.80 10.89 4.13
N THR A 192 2.91 12.05 3.48
CA THR A 192 4.19 12.54 2.97
C THR A 192 5.00 13.07 4.15
N PRO A 193 6.24 12.63 4.42
CA PRO A 193 7.03 13.20 5.52
C PRO A 193 7.25 14.71 5.33
N PRO A 194 7.15 15.53 6.40
CA PRO A 194 7.40 16.97 6.29
C PRO A 194 8.89 17.23 6.02
N ILE A 195 9.17 18.32 5.31
CA ILE A 195 10.54 18.83 5.09
C ILE A 195 10.68 20.13 5.90
N PRO A 196 11.70 20.27 6.76
CA PRO A 196 11.91 21.50 7.52
C PRO A 196 11.95 22.74 6.62
N GLY A 197 11.17 23.77 6.99
CA GLY A 197 11.06 25.02 6.24
C GLY A 197 10.10 25.00 5.04
N VAL A 198 9.44 23.87 4.77
CA VAL A 198 8.43 23.77 3.69
C VAL A 198 7.01 23.77 4.29
N PRO A 199 6.11 24.67 3.84
CA PRO A 199 4.72 24.70 4.29
C PRO A 199 4.00 23.34 4.19
N TYR A 200 3.32 22.93 5.25
CA TYR A 200 2.77 21.58 5.39
C TYR A 200 1.38 21.57 6.07
N GLU A 201 0.42 20.84 5.50
CA GLU A 201 -0.92 20.65 6.07
C GLU A 201 -0.94 19.38 6.94
N HIS A 202 -0.59 19.49 8.24
CA HIS A 202 -0.51 18.33 9.14
C HIS A 202 -1.78 17.48 9.17
N GLY A 203 -2.96 18.12 9.18
CA GLY A 203 -4.25 17.41 9.18
C GLY A 203 -4.51 16.57 7.93
N ARG A 204 -3.79 16.82 6.82
CA ARG A 204 -3.96 16.11 5.54
C ARG A 204 -2.73 15.29 5.14
N GLY A 205 -1.63 15.40 5.86
CA GLY A 205 -0.42 14.63 5.63
C GLY A 205 0.26 14.93 4.27
N ARG A 206 0.22 16.19 3.82
CA ARG A 206 0.74 16.63 2.50
C ARG A 206 1.23 18.08 2.57
N PHE A 207 1.99 18.51 1.56
CA PHE A 207 2.47 19.91 1.51
C PHE A 207 1.33 20.89 1.27
N ALA A 208 1.37 22.02 1.97
CA ALA A 208 0.44 23.11 1.75
C ALA A 208 0.79 23.79 0.43
N SER A 209 -0.16 23.87 -0.50
CA SER A 209 0.09 24.46 -1.81
C SER A 209 -1.15 25.12 -2.38
N ASP A 210 -0.98 26.25 -3.06
CA ASP A 210 -1.99 26.83 -3.93
C ASP A 210 -1.88 26.15 -5.30
N ASP A 211 -2.81 25.23 -5.55
CA ASP A 211 -2.86 24.41 -6.76
C ASP A 211 -1.49 23.82 -7.17
N GLY A 212 -0.71 23.33 -6.19
CA GLY A 212 0.60 22.70 -6.39
C GLY A 212 1.80 23.63 -6.27
N ARG A 213 1.59 24.94 -6.18
CA ARG A 213 2.62 25.91 -5.84
C ARG A 213 2.75 26.04 -4.32
N ILE A 214 3.93 25.75 -3.76
CA ILE A 214 4.16 25.85 -2.31
C ILE A 214 4.71 27.24 -1.97
N LEU A 215 5.77 27.65 -2.67
CA LEU A 215 6.47 28.93 -2.52
C LEU A 215 7.01 29.35 -3.90
N PRO A 216 7.48 30.60 -4.10
CA PRO A 216 8.15 30.98 -5.34
C PRO A 216 9.30 30.03 -5.69
N GLY A 217 9.18 29.33 -6.82
CA GLY A 217 10.17 28.35 -7.26
C GLY A 217 10.13 26.99 -6.55
N LEU A 218 9.09 26.70 -5.76
CA LEU A 218 8.89 25.42 -5.07
C LEU A 218 7.46 24.90 -5.30
N TYR A 219 7.38 23.66 -5.79
CA TYR A 219 6.14 23.04 -6.24
C TYR A 219 6.02 21.62 -5.68
N ALA A 220 4.80 21.12 -5.58
CA ALA A 220 4.51 19.71 -5.30
C ALA A 220 3.63 19.09 -6.38
N VAL A 221 3.84 17.79 -6.59
CA VAL A 221 3.14 16.97 -7.57
C VAL A 221 2.83 15.60 -6.95
N GLY A 222 1.84 14.91 -7.49
CA GLY A 222 1.47 13.56 -7.08
C GLY A 222 0.96 13.53 -5.65
N TRP A 223 1.35 12.49 -4.89
CA TRP A 223 0.89 12.32 -3.50
C TRP A 223 1.37 13.43 -2.56
N ALA A 224 2.52 14.04 -2.83
CA ALA A 224 3.05 15.16 -2.06
C ALA A 224 2.12 16.39 -2.09
N ARG A 225 1.35 16.55 -3.18
CA ARG A 225 0.34 17.61 -3.36
C ARG A 225 -1.08 17.15 -3.06
N ARG A 226 -1.48 16.00 -3.62
CA ARG A 226 -2.89 15.55 -3.62
C ARG A 226 -3.23 14.67 -2.42
N GLY A 227 -2.24 14.13 -1.73
CA GLY A 227 -2.41 13.06 -0.74
C GLY A 227 -2.32 11.66 -1.38
N PRO A 228 -2.24 10.61 -0.55
CA PRO A 228 -1.89 9.23 -0.93
C PRO A 228 -3.05 8.47 -1.59
N SER A 229 -3.73 9.08 -2.56
CA SER A 229 -4.89 8.50 -3.23
C SER A 229 -4.71 8.47 -4.73
N GLY A 230 -5.35 7.49 -5.39
CA GLY A 230 -5.32 7.31 -6.83
C GLY A 230 -4.16 6.44 -7.32
N THR A 231 -4.31 5.92 -8.52
CA THR A 231 -3.34 5.02 -9.17
C THR A 231 -2.24 5.82 -9.88
N ILE A 232 -1.23 5.12 -10.39
CA ILE A 232 -0.16 5.72 -11.24
C ILE A 232 -0.76 6.57 -12.36
N GLY A 233 -1.82 6.08 -13.02
CA GLY A 233 -2.51 6.80 -14.10
C GLY A 233 -3.09 8.15 -13.67
N THR A 234 -3.50 8.30 -12.40
CA THR A 234 -4.01 9.57 -11.87
C THR A 234 -2.92 10.62 -11.62
N ASN A 235 -1.66 10.19 -11.43
CA ASN A 235 -0.54 11.10 -11.17
C ASN A 235 0.05 11.70 -12.46
N LYS A 236 -0.13 11.05 -13.61
CA LYS A 236 0.40 11.54 -14.89
C LYS A 236 -0.14 12.93 -15.30
N PRO A 237 -1.47 13.17 -15.36
CA PRO A 237 -1.98 14.49 -15.72
C PRO A 237 -1.62 15.56 -14.66
N ASP A 238 -1.55 15.15 -13.39
CA ASP A 238 -1.10 16.02 -12.30
C ASP A 238 0.32 16.54 -12.54
N GLY A 239 1.25 15.65 -12.92
CA GLY A 239 2.62 16.02 -13.23
C GLY A 239 2.78 16.86 -14.48
N ALA A 240 2.01 16.59 -15.54
CA ALA A 240 2.02 17.44 -16.73
C ALA A 240 1.63 18.88 -16.39
N ARG A 241 0.54 19.05 -15.64
CA ARG A 241 0.02 20.36 -15.24
C ARG A 241 1.00 21.15 -14.36
N ILE A 242 1.65 20.50 -13.39
CA ILE A 242 2.67 21.16 -12.56
C ILE A 242 3.91 21.49 -13.40
N GLY A 243 4.28 20.65 -14.37
CA GLY A 243 5.34 20.94 -15.32
C GLY A 243 5.07 22.20 -16.15
N GLU A 244 3.84 22.35 -16.66
CA GLU A 244 3.39 23.56 -17.39
C GLU A 244 3.49 24.80 -16.50
N MET A 245 2.99 24.72 -15.26
CA MET A 245 3.11 25.81 -14.29
C MET A 245 4.57 26.22 -14.06
N VAL A 246 5.46 25.25 -13.83
CA VAL A 246 6.89 25.52 -13.66
C VAL A 246 7.45 26.24 -14.89
N LEU A 247 7.12 25.80 -16.11
CA LEU A 247 7.61 26.42 -17.34
C LEU A 247 7.14 27.87 -17.49
N GLU A 248 5.88 28.15 -17.17
CA GLU A 248 5.33 29.52 -17.19
C GLU A 248 6.07 30.43 -16.21
N ASP A 249 6.37 29.93 -15.02
CA ASP A 249 6.96 30.72 -13.95
C ASP A 249 8.45 31.01 -14.13
N ILE A 250 9.20 30.04 -14.66
CA ILE A 250 10.64 30.21 -14.89
C ILE A 250 10.91 31.08 -16.12
N GLY A 251 9.96 31.16 -17.06
CA GLY A 251 10.15 31.83 -18.34
C GLY A 251 11.39 31.32 -19.07
N ARG A 252 12.36 32.21 -19.34
CA ARG A 252 13.64 31.85 -19.99
C ARG A 252 14.66 31.16 -19.06
N GLY A 253 14.39 31.09 -17.75
CA GLY A 253 15.26 30.40 -16.79
C GLY A 253 16.59 31.13 -16.52
N GLU A 254 16.57 32.46 -16.42
CA GLU A 254 17.78 33.26 -16.24
C GLU A 254 18.21 33.36 -14.76
N GLY A 255 19.52 33.48 -14.51
CA GLY A 255 20.06 33.83 -13.19
C GLY A 255 20.34 32.67 -12.21
N LYS A 256 20.13 31.41 -12.59
CA LYS A 256 20.51 30.24 -11.78
C LYS A 256 21.53 29.36 -12.50
N ALA A 257 22.55 28.91 -11.76
CA ALA A 257 23.59 28.03 -12.28
C ALA A 257 23.09 26.62 -12.65
N GLY A 258 21.82 26.29 -12.37
CA GLY A 258 21.21 25.00 -12.73
C GLY A 258 22.00 23.81 -12.19
N ARG A 259 22.16 22.78 -13.04
CA ARG A 259 22.91 21.57 -12.70
C ARG A 259 24.35 21.84 -12.23
N PRO A 260 25.17 22.66 -12.91
CA PRO A 260 26.51 23.02 -12.41
C PRO A 260 26.52 23.54 -10.97
N GLY A 261 25.54 24.37 -10.60
CA GLY A 261 25.41 24.86 -9.22
C GLY A 261 25.05 23.76 -8.21
N LEU A 262 24.17 22.84 -8.60
CA LEU A 262 23.83 21.67 -7.78
C LEU A 262 25.03 20.73 -7.60
N ASP A 263 25.75 20.44 -8.68
CA ASP A 263 26.93 19.57 -8.65
C ASP A 263 28.01 20.14 -7.71
N ALA A 264 28.26 21.45 -7.75
CA ALA A 264 29.18 22.13 -6.84
C ALA A 264 28.71 22.08 -5.36
N LEU A 265 27.40 22.20 -5.12
CA LEU A 265 26.83 22.11 -3.77
C LEU A 265 26.92 20.69 -3.19
N LEU A 266 26.68 19.66 -4.00
CA LEU A 266 26.84 18.26 -3.58
C LEU A 266 28.30 17.97 -3.25
N ALA A 267 29.22 18.42 -4.11
CA ALA A 267 30.65 18.25 -3.90
C ALA A 267 31.16 18.94 -2.62
N SER A 268 30.73 20.17 -2.34
CA SER A 268 31.12 20.88 -1.11
C SER A 268 30.62 20.22 0.18
N ARG A 269 29.60 19.36 0.07
CA ARG A 269 29.06 18.55 1.16
C ARG A 269 29.61 17.12 1.19
N GLY A 270 30.53 16.76 0.29
CA GLY A 270 31.05 15.40 0.17
C GLY A 270 30.00 14.36 -0.26
N ILE A 271 28.91 14.78 -0.90
CA ILE A 271 27.82 13.90 -1.33
C ILE A 271 28.14 13.36 -2.72
N ILE A 272 28.19 12.03 -2.86
CA ILE A 272 28.33 11.36 -4.15
C ILE A 272 26.93 10.89 -4.59
N PRO A 273 26.30 11.53 -5.60
CA PRO A 273 24.98 11.11 -6.04
C PRO A 273 25.02 9.74 -6.73
N VAL A 274 23.89 9.03 -6.69
CA VAL A 274 23.62 7.88 -7.57
C VAL A 274 22.97 8.43 -8.84
N THR A 275 23.69 8.36 -9.95
CA THR A 275 23.19 8.83 -11.24
C THR A 275 22.27 7.79 -11.88
N PHE A 276 21.54 8.17 -12.95
CA PHE A 276 20.78 7.19 -13.73
C PHE A 276 21.68 6.09 -14.35
N ARG A 277 22.93 6.41 -14.68
CA ARG A 277 23.90 5.43 -15.19
C ARG A 277 24.32 4.46 -14.09
N ASP A 278 24.49 4.95 -12.87
CA ASP A 278 24.74 4.11 -11.70
C ASP A 278 23.54 3.19 -11.43
N TRP A 279 22.32 3.74 -11.42
CA TRP A 279 21.11 2.93 -11.28
C TRP A 279 21.06 1.80 -12.32
N ARG A 280 21.24 2.08 -13.62
CA ARG A 280 21.25 1.00 -14.63
C ARG A 280 22.26 -0.12 -14.36
N ARG A 281 23.42 0.19 -13.76
CA ARG A 281 24.39 -0.84 -13.36
C ARG A 281 23.90 -1.69 -12.20
N ILE A 282 23.22 -1.09 -11.22
CA ILE A 282 22.56 -1.82 -10.14
C ILE A 282 21.44 -2.69 -10.74
N GLU A 283 20.64 -2.17 -11.67
CA GLU A 283 19.59 -2.93 -12.36
C GLU A 283 20.16 -4.16 -13.07
N GLU A 284 21.21 -3.97 -13.86
CA GLU A 284 21.91 -5.06 -14.55
C GLU A 284 22.44 -6.11 -13.57
N ALA A 285 22.95 -5.70 -12.42
CA ALA A 285 23.43 -6.60 -11.38
C ALA A 285 22.28 -7.38 -10.71
N GLU A 286 21.13 -6.73 -10.41
CA GLU A 286 19.93 -7.40 -9.88
C GLU A 286 19.35 -8.42 -10.88
N VAL A 287 19.34 -8.08 -12.17
CA VAL A 287 18.88 -8.98 -13.24
C VAL A 287 19.85 -10.15 -13.42
N ALA A 288 21.15 -9.90 -13.38
CA ALA A 288 22.16 -10.95 -13.47
C ALA A 288 22.15 -11.91 -12.26
N ALA A 289 21.72 -11.43 -11.09
CA ALA A 289 21.55 -12.22 -9.87
C ALA A 289 20.21 -12.98 -9.81
N ALA A 290 19.32 -12.81 -10.80
CA ALA A 290 18.02 -13.45 -10.80
C ALA A 290 18.13 -14.99 -10.83
N LEU A 291 17.32 -15.65 -9.99
CA LEU A 291 17.10 -17.09 -10.12
C LEU A 291 16.22 -17.39 -11.36
N ASP A 292 16.25 -18.63 -11.83
CA ASP A 292 15.47 -19.05 -13.00
C ASP A 292 13.98 -18.73 -12.86
N GLY A 293 13.38 -18.25 -13.96
CA GLY A 293 11.98 -17.83 -14.01
C GLY A 293 11.67 -16.52 -13.27
N ARG A 294 12.66 -15.76 -12.79
CA ARG A 294 12.45 -14.49 -12.06
C ARG A 294 13.04 -13.31 -12.84
N PRO A 295 12.41 -12.12 -12.75
CA PRO A 295 12.86 -10.96 -13.53
C PRO A 295 14.11 -10.29 -12.94
N ARG A 296 14.33 -10.40 -11.62
CA ARG A 296 15.48 -9.84 -10.88
C ARG A 296 15.52 -10.42 -9.46
N GLU A 297 16.68 -10.37 -8.81
CA GLU A 297 16.81 -10.45 -7.36
C GLU A 297 17.24 -9.08 -6.83
N LYS A 298 16.36 -8.41 -6.07
CA LYS A 298 16.59 -7.03 -5.63
C LYS A 298 17.65 -6.96 -4.55
N PHE A 299 18.49 -5.94 -4.58
CA PHE A 299 19.32 -5.62 -3.43
C PHE A 299 18.47 -4.99 -2.33
N THR A 300 18.60 -5.52 -1.12
CA THR A 300 17.76 -5.13 0.03
C THR A 300 18.48 -4.21 1.01
N SER A 301 19.70 -3.78 0.71
CA SER A 301 20.48 -2.84 1.53
C SER A 301 21.16 -1.78 0.67
N ILE A 302 21.37 -0.60 1.25
CA ILE A 302 22.07 0.50 0.57
C ILE A 302 23.52 0.08 0.29
N GLU A 303 24.15 -0.64 1.22
CA GLU A 303 25.50 -1.17 1.11
C GLU A 303 25.64 -2.11 -0.10
N ALA A 304 24.68 -3.02 -0.32
CA ALA A 304 24.72 -3.91 -1.47
C ALA A 304 24.54 -3.14 -2.80
N MET A 305 23.64 -2.15 -2.83
CA MET A 305 23.47 -1.28 -4.00
C MET A 305 24.75 -0.48 -4.31
N LEU A 306 25.43 0.04 -3.29
CA LEU A 306 26.69 0.78 -3.46
C LEU A 306 27.85 -0.15 -3.85
N ALA A 307 27.91 -1.35 -3.27
CA ALA A 307 28.91 -2.35 -3.62
C ALA A 307 28.81 -2.78 -5.10
N ALA A 308 27.60 -2.87 -5.66
CA ALA A 308 27.38 -3.12 -7.09
C ALA A 308 27.97 -2.02 -8.00
N LEU A 309 28.17 -0.82 -7.46
CA LEU A 309 28.85 0.28 -8.13
C LEU A 309 30.38 0.28 -7.92
N GLY A 310 30.88 -0.56 -7.02
CA GLY A 310 32.27 -0.56 -6.54
C GLY A 310 32.54 0.55 -5.51
N ARG A 311 31.52 0.93 -4.73
CA ARG A 311 31.60 1.95 -3.67
C ARG A 311 31.46 1.31 -2.30
#